data_AF-A0A2W6ENK6-F1
#
_entry.id   AF-A0A2W6ENK6-F1
#
_cell.length_a   1.000
_cell.length_b   1.000
_cell.length_c   1.000
_cell.angle_alpha   90.00
_cell.angle_beta   90.00
_cell.angle_gamma   90.00
#
_symmetry.space_group_name_H-M   'P 1'
#
loop_
_entity.id
_entity.type
_entity.pdbx_description
1 polymer ?
#
loop_
_entity_poly.entity_id
_entity_poly.type
_entity_poly.pdbx_seq_one_letter_code
_entity_poly.pdbx_strand_id
1 'polypeptide(L)' 'MLSGYSSPLYQRLYRGWHRLDIPTWTGQGSVKGARTEVLWSNRPFAAQIDLFADNTDLAGA' A
#
# COMPACT_ATOMS: atom_id res chain seq x y z
N MET A 1 -5.76 4.45 3.70
CA MET A 1 -5.10 3.61 2.69
C MET A 1 -6.17 2.82 1.95
N LEU A 2 -6.07 2.71 0.62
CA LEU A 2 -7.07 2.03 -0.23
C LEU A 2 -6.35 1.14 -1.25
N SER A 3 -6.80 -0.11 -1.41
CA SER A 3 -6.38 -1.01 -2.47
C SER A 3 -7.35 -0.95 -3.66
N GLY A 4 -6.84 -1.06 -4.88
CA GLY A 4 -7.65 -1.02 -6.11
C GLY A 4 -6.84 -1.27 -7.38
N TYR A 5 -7.38 -0.80 -8.51
CA TYR A 5 -6.78 -0.96 -9.85
C TYR A 5 -6.27 0.37 -10.41
N SER A 6 -5.33 0.33 -11.35
CA SER A 6 -4.89 1.53 -12.08
C SER A 6 -6.03 2.04 -12.99
N SER A 7 -6.74 3.09 -12.56
CA SER A 7 -7.83 3.73 -13.32
C SER A 7 -7.62 5.24 -13.42
N PRO A 8 -7.89 5.87 -14.58
CA PRO A 8 -7.84 7.34 -14.71
C PRO A 8 -8.73 8.09 -13.71
N LEU A 9 -9.83 7.47 -13.26
CA LEU A 9 -10.70 8.05 -12.24
C LEU A 9 -9.98 8.14 -10.89
N TYR A 10 -9.33 7.06 -10.44
CA TYR A 10 -8.59 7.05 -9.18
C TYR A 10 -7.37 7.96 -9.21
N GLN A 11 -6.69 8.07 -10.36
CA GLN A 11 -5.60 9.03 -10.53
C GLN A 11 -6.03 10.49 -10.33
N ARG A 12 -7.25 10.85 -10.75
CA ARG A 12 -7.80 12.19 -10.50
C ARG A 12 -8.25 12.37 -9.05
N LEU A 13 -8.96 11.39 -8.50
CA LEU A 13 -9.49 11.47 -7.12
C LEU A 13 -8.39 11.52 -6.06
N TYR A 14 -7.31 10.75 -6.26
CA TYR A 14 -6.22 10.62 -5.30
C TYR A 14 -4.97 11.39 -5.74
N ARG A 15 -5.16 12.48 -6.49
CA ARG A 15 -4.04 13.35 -6.85
C ARG A 15 -3.34 13.85 -5.58
N GLY A 16 -2.03 13.64 -5.50
CA GLY A 16 -1.21 14.01 -4.33
C GLY A 16 -1.09 12.92 -3.26
N TRP A 17 -1.80 11.80 -3.39
CA TRP A 17 -1.58 10.63 -2.54
C TRP A 17 -0.38 9.81 -3.06
N HIS A 18 0.26 9.08 -2.17
CA HIS A 18 1.31 8.13 -2.49
C HIS A 18 0.70 6.87 -3.12
N ARG A 19 1.32 6.38 -4.19
CA ARG A 19 0.88 5.20 -4.94
C ARG A 19 1.99 4.14 -4.96
N LEU A 20 1.63 2.88 -4.72
CA LEU A 20 2.50 1.73 -4.87
C LEU A 20 1.85 0.71 -5.79
N ASP A 21 2.55 0.32 -6.85
CA ASP A 21 2.09 -0.70 -7.80
C ASP A 21 2.72 -2.05 -7.42
N ILE A 22 1.86 -3.05 -7.22
CA ILE A 22 2.23 -4.40 -6.84
C ILE A 22 1.97 -5.28 -8.07
N PRO A 23 3.02 -5.76 -8.75
CA PRO A 23 2.86 -6.67 -9.87
C PRO A 23 2.43 -8.05 -9.35
N THR A 24 1.20 -8.45 -9.63
CA THR A 24 0.66 -9.76 -9.24
C THR A 24 0.58 -10.69 -10.44
N TRP A 25 1.10 -11.91 -10.31
CA TRP A 25 0.95 -12.97 -11.31
C TRP A 25 0.15 -14.12 -10.70
N THR A 26 -1.02 -14.43 -11.25
CA THR A 26 -1.75 -15.67 -10.96
C THR A 26 -1.26 -16.79 -11.88
N GLY A 27 -0.56 -17.80 -11.34
CA GLY A 27 -0.04 -18.94 -12.10
C GLY A 27 -1.07 -20.03 -12.47
N GLN A 28 -2.35 -19.85 -12.10
CA GLN A 28 -3.37 -20.90 -12.20
C GLN A 28 -4.43 -20.51 -13.24
N GLY A 29 -4.29 -21.05 -14.45
CA GLY A 29 -5.22 -20.86 -15.57
C GLY A 29 -4.51 -20.40 -16.84
N SER A 30 -4.85 -20.99 -17.98
CA SER A 30 -4.20 -20.79 -19.29
C SER A 30 -4.26 -19.36 -19.86
N VAL A 31 -4.71 -18.37 -19.09
CA VAL A 31 -4.77 -16.95 -19.44
C VAL A 31 -3.89 -16.18 -18.45
N LYS A 32 -2.71 -15.77 -18.91
CA LYS A 32 -1.81 -14.87 -18.16
C LYS A 32 -2.41 -13.46 -18.14
N GLY A 33 -3.31 -13.18 -17.22
CA GLY A 33 -3.75 -11.81 -16.95
C GLY A 33 -2.70 -11.09 -16.11
N ALA A 34 -1.97 -10.14 -16.69
CA ALA A 34 -1.15 -9.22 -15.90
C ALA A 34 -2.07 -8.37 -15.01
N ARG A 35 -2.18 -8.71 -13.72
CA ARG A 35 -2.93 -7.93 -12.75
C ARG A 35 -1.97 -7.10 -11.93
N THR A 36 -2.08 -5.78 -12.03
CA THR A 36 -1.37 -4.86 -11.15
C THR A 36 -2.34 -4.41 -10.08
N GLU A 37 -2.09 -4.84 -8.84
CA GLU A 37 -2.75 -4.27 -7.67
C GLU A 37 -2.11 -2.91 -7.37
N VAL A 38 -2.92 -1.93 -7.01
CA VAL A 38 -2.45 -0.58 -6.70
C VAL A 38 -2.89 -0.20 -5.31
N LEU A 39 -1.94 0.28 -4.52
CA LEU A 39 -2.16 0.81 -3.19
C LEU A 39 -2.05 2.34 -3.18
N TRP A 40 -3.02 3.01 -2.57
CA TRP A 40 -3.03 4.46 -2.39
C TRP A 40 -2.98 4.84 -0.90
N SER A 41 -2.14 5.79 -0.55
CA SER A 41 -1.99 6.28 0.83
C SER A 41 -1.88 7.81 0.88
N ASN A 42 -2.60 8.43 1.80
CA ASN A 42 -2.46 9.86 2.12
C ASN A 42 -1.26 10.16 3.04
N ARG A 43 -0.45 9.15 3.34
CA ARG A 43 0.79 9.21 4.13
C ARG A 43 1.91 8.50 3.36
N PRO A 44 3.19 8.92 3.50
CA PRO A 44 4.31 8.19 2.93
C PRO A 44 4.35 6.74 3.40
N PHE A 45 4.64 5.78 2.51
CA PHE A 45 4.69 4.36 2.87
C PHE A 45 5.83 4.00 3.83
N ALA A 46 6.90 4.80 3.85
CA ALA A 46 8.06 4.60 4.73
C ALA A 46 7.86 5.14 6.16
N ALA A 47 6.67 5.66 6.50
CA ALA A 47 6.35 6.05 7.87
C ALA A 47 6.12 4.77 8.71
N GLN A 48 7.21 4.11 9.12
CA GLN A 48 7.16 3.02 10.09
C GLN A 48 6.83 3.64 11.45
N ILE A 49 5.57 3.52 11.85
CA ILE A 49 5.13 3.83 13.20
C ILE A 49 5.44 2.59 14.03
N ASP A 50 6.43 2.68 14.91
CA ASP A 50 6.73 1.60 15.84
C ASP A 50 5.65 1.58 16.93
N LEU A 51 4.96 0.44 17.04
CA LEU A 51 3.89 0.21 18.00
C LEU A 51 4.38 0.22 19.45
N PHE A 52 5.68 -0.02 19.68
CA PHE A 52 6.27 -0.14 21.01
C PHE A 52 7.26 0.98 21.36
N ALA A 53 7.43 1.99 20.50
CA ALA A 53 8.39 3.08 20.73
C ALA A 53 8.22 3.74 22.11
N ASP A 54 6.98 3.91 22.59
CA ASP A 54 6.68 4.57 23.86
C ASP A 54 6.71 3.63 25.09
N ASN A 55 6.78 2.31 24.90
CA ASN A 55 6.70 1.34 26.01
C ASN A 55 8.07 0.94 26.58
N THR A 56 9.16 1.46 26.02
CA THR A 56 10.53 1.10 26.44
C THR A 56 10.94 1.74 27.77
N ASP A 57 10.18 2.74 28.27
CA ASP A 57 10.51 3.49 29.50
C ASP A 57 9.93 2.87 30.79
N LEU A 58 9.06 1.86 30.70
CA LEU A 58 8.36 1.29 31.88
C LEU A 58 8.92 -0.06 32.37
N ALA A 59 9.96 -0.59 31.72
CA ALA A 59 10.58 -1.87 32.06
C ALA A 59 11.82 -1.76 32.96
N GLY A 60 12.10 -0.58 33.52
CA GLY A 60 13.25 -0.33 34.38
C GLY A 60 12.92 0.53 35.61
N ALA A 61 12.21 -0.05 36.58
CA ALA A 61 12.11 0.45 37.95
C ALA A 61 11.98 -0.71 38.93
#